data_AF-A0A2K1FU61-F1
#
_entry.id   AF-A0A2K1FU61-F1
#
_cell.length_a   1.000
_cell.length_b   1.000
_cell.length_c   1.000
_cell.angle_alpha   90.00
_cell.angle_beta   90.00
_cell.angle_gamma   90.00
#
_symmetry.space_group_name_H-M   'P 1'
#
loop_
_entity.id
_entity.type
_entity.pdbx_description
1 polymer ?
#
loop_
_entity_poly.entity_id
_entity_poly.type
_entity_poly.pdbx_seq_one_letter_code
_entity_poly.pdbx_strand_id
1 'polypeptide(L)'
;MRKILLSAAFAMTGGLALFSTPAAACNVEPYIGTICTYSFDWCPQGYVVADGRTLAVRENQALFALIGYRYGGNNADLFGIPDLRGRAAIGSGTGPGLANIAIGAKVGQQELLLSAAQVPLQPHTHTATFTGTGGGSGGSTTVPFTG
;
A
#
# COMPACT_ATOMS: atom_id res chain seq x y z
N MET A 1 -10.50 -55.92 -44.46
CA MET A 1 -11.81 -55.24 -44.28
C MET A 1 -11.85 -54.63 -42.89
N ARG A 2 -12.27 -53.36 -42.78
CA ARG A 2 -12.74 -52.60 -41.58
C ARG A 2 -11.70 -52.35 -40.46
N LYS A 3 -11.05 -51.18 -40.40
CA LYS A 3 -11.50 -49.89 -39.80
C LYS A 3 -11.70 -49.99 -38.27
N ILE A 4 -10.99 -49.16 -37.48
CA ILE A 4 -11.54 -48.02 -36.71
C ILE A 4 -10.46 -47.48 -35.74
N LEU A 5 -10.17 -46.18 -35.92
CA LEU A 5 -9.45 -45.29 -35.01
C LEU A 5 -10.23 -45.13 -33.70
N LEU A 6 -9.56 -45.00 -32.55
CA LEU A 6 -10.08 -44.18 -31.44
C LEU A 6 -8.94 -43.70 -30.53
N SER A 7 -8.79 -42.38 -30.50
CA SER A 7 -7.96 -41.59 -29.60
C SER A 7 -8.39 -41.75 -28.13
N ALA A 8 -7.46 -41.76 -27.17
CA ALA A 8 -7.80 -41.44 -25.78
C ALA A 8 -6.61 -40.92 -24.97
N ALA A 9 -6.71 -39.63 -24.63
CA ALA A 9 -6.30 -38.99 -23.38
C ALA A 9 -4.82 -39.02 -22.94
N PHE A 10 -4.17 -37.91 -23.27
CA PHE A 10 -3.05 -37.32 -22.54
C PHE A 10 -3.50 -37.00 -21.09
N ALA A 11 -3.30 -37.92 -20.15
CA ALA A 11 -3.46 -37.63 -18.72
C ALA A 11 -2.08 -37.41 -18.10
N MET A 12 -1.47 -36.26 -18.41
CA MET A 12 -0.41 -35.69 -17.56
C MET A 12 -1.05 -35.40 -16.20
N THR A 13 -1.01 -36.40 -15.32
CA THR A 13 -1.07 -36.23 -13.87
C THR A 13 0.27 -35.63 -13.42
N GLY A 14 0.59 -34.45 -13.95
CA GLY A 14 1.59 -33.56 -13.39
C GLY A 14 0.92 -32.90 -12.20
N GLY A 15 1.21 -33.41 -11.01
CA GLY A 15 0.77 -32.79 -9.77
C GLY A 15 1.08 -31.30 -9.83
N LEU A 16 0.03 -30.48 -9.81
CA LEU A 16 0.13 -29.07 -9.50
C LEU A 16 0.67 -29.02 -8.07
N ALA A 17 1.99 -29.02 -7.95
CA ALA A 17 2.62 -28.87 -6.67
C ALA A 17 2.20 -27.49 -6.16
N LEU A 18 1.32 -27.53 -5.16
CA LEU A 18 0.95 -26.44 -4.28
C LEU A 18 2.18 -26.02 -3.45
N PHE A 19 3.29 -25.73 -4.11
CA PHE A 19 4.39 -25.01 -3.50
C PHE A 19 3.86 -23.60 -3.29
N SER A 20 3.26 -23.38 -2.12
CA SER A 20 3.08 -22.05 -1.57
C SER A 20 4.45 -21.41 -1.63
N THR A 21 4.68 -20.53 -2.61
CA THR A 21 5.85 -19.67 -2.55
C THR A 21 5.76 -18.93 -1.22
N PRO A 22 6.86 -18.85 -0.45
CA PRO A 22 6.79 -18.05 0.76
C PRO A 22 6.44 -16.64 0.28
N ALA A 23 5.49 -15.98 0.95
CA ALA A 23 5.25 -14.56 0.75
C ALA A 23 6.49 -13.82 1.27
N ALA A 24 7.52 -13.74 0.45
CA ALA A 24 8.75 -13.04 0.77
C ALA A 24 8.51 -11.56 0.48
N ALA A 25 8.29 -10.77 1.53
CA ALA A 25 8.21 -9.31 1.43
C ALA A 25 9.53 -8.68 0.94
N CYS A 26 10.61 -9.46 0.91
CA CYS A 26 11.96 -9.08 0.53
C CYS A 26 12.60 -10.10 -0.41
N ASN A 27 13.47 -9.62 -1.29
CA ASN A 27 14.21 -10.49 -2.20
C ASN A 27 15.20 -11.38 -1.41
N VAL A 28 15.43 -12.61 -1.89
CA VAL A 28 16.39 -13.55 -1.26
C VAL A 28 17.84 -13.05 -1.36
N GLU A 29 18.12 -12.19 -2.35
CA GLU A 29 19.40 -11.52 -2.53
C GLU A 29 19.16 -10.00 -2.66
N PRO A 30 19.10 -9.27 -1.53
CA PRO A 30 18.76 -7.86 -1.52
C PRO A 30 19.92 -6.99 -2.01
N TYR A 31 19.62 -6.01 -2.87
CA TYR A 31 20.58 -4.95 -3.20
C TYR A 31 20.68 -3.94 -2.06
N ILE A 32 21.87 -3.35 -1.89
CA ILE A 32 22.08 -2.25 -0.94
C ILE A 32 21.13 -1.09 -1.30
N GLY A 33 20.47 -0.53 -0.29
CA GLY A 33 19.47 0.53 -0.47
C GLY A 33 18.03 0.02 -0.68
N THR A 34 17.82 -1.30 -0.68
CA THR A 34 16.46 -1.87 -0.70
C THR A 34 15.76 -1.62 0.65
N ILE A 35 14.50 -1.24 0.58
CA ILE A 35 13.63 -1.10 1.75
C ILE A 35 12.79 -2.36 1.89
N CYS A 36 12.73 -2.87 3.11
CA CYS A 36 12.09 -4.12 3.45
C CYS A 36 11.14 -3.92 4.64
N THR A 37 9.98 -4.58 4.58
CA THR A 37 9.03 -4.60 5.71
C THR A 37 9.06 -5.98 6.35
N TYR A 38 9.09 -5.99 7.68
CA TYR A 38 9.16 -7.20 8.49
C TYR A 38 8.04 -7.17 9.53
N SER A 39 7.58 -8.35 9.96
CA SER A 39 6.52 -8.51 10.97
C SER A 39 7.04 -8.55 12.41
N PHE A 40 8.35 -8.46 12.61
CA PHE A 40 9.04 -8.51 13.90
C PHE A 40 9.76 -7.19 14.22
N ASP A 41 10.19 -7.04 15.46
CA ASP A 41 10.67 -5.79 16.08
C ASP A 41 12.19 -5.55 15.99
N TRP A 42 12.93 -6.42 15.31
CA TRP A 42 14.38 -6.34 15.13
C TRP A 42 14.77 -6.31 13.66
N CYS A 43 15.95 -5.75 13.34
CA CYS A 43 16.50 -5.76 11.98
C CYS A 43 17.46 -6.93 11.78
N PRO A 44 17.31 -7.70 10.67
CA PRO A 44 18.30 -8.68 10.28
C PRO A 44 19.68 -8.09 10.04
N GLN A 45 20.70 -8.94 10.06
CA GLN A 45 22.08 -8.52 9.79
C GLN A 45 22.17 -7.85 8.41
N GLY A 46 22.87 -6.73 8.33
CA GLY A 46 23.00 -5.93 7.10
C GLY A 46 21.84 -4.95 6.86
N TYR A 47 20.82 -4.93 7.73
CA TYR A 47 19.73 -3.97 7.70
C TYR A 47 19.76 -3.02 8.89
N VAL A 48 19.11 -1.87 8.70
CA VAL A 48 18.86 -0.87 9.73
C VAL A 48 17.39 -0.48 9.69
N VAL A 49 16.82 -0.18 10.86
CA VAL A 49 15.43 0.27 10.97
C VAL A 49 15.30 1.61 10.24
N ALA A 50 14.32 1.76 9.36
CA ALA A 50 14.04 3.01 8.65
C ALA A 50 13.32 4.03 9.57
N ASP A 51 14.05 4.56 10.55
CA ASP A 51 13.55 5.48 11.58
C ASP A 51 14.06 6.92 11.44
N GLY A 52 14.74 7.25 10.35
CA GLY A 52 15.26 8.58 10.10
C GLY A 52 16.55 8.95 10.83
N ARG A 53 17.23 8.00 11.48
CA ARG A 53 18.51 8.28 12.17
C ARG A 53 19.61 8.67 11.18
N THR A 54 20.74 9.14 11.71
CA THR A 54 21.95 9.39 10.93
C THR A 54 22.95 8.25 11.10
N LEU A 55 23.69 7.94 10.03
CA LEU A 55 24.74 6.92 9.99
C LEU A 55 26.07 7.54 9.54
N ALA A 56 27.17 6.96 9.99
CA ALA A 56 28.51 7.37 9.58
C ALA A 56 28.77 6.96 8.13
N VAL A 57 29.18 7.92 7.31
CA VAL A 57 29.58 7.72 5.90
C VAL A 57 30.72 6.71 5.82
N ARG A 58 31.69 6.81 6.73
CA ARG A 58 32.90 5.96 6.74
C ARG A 58 32.59 4.47 6.86
N GLU A 59 31.56 4.13 7.63
CA GLU A 59 31.14 2.74 7.87
C GLU A 59 30.15 2.22 6.82
N ASN A 60 29.44 3.13 6.13
CA ASN A 60 28.34 2.79 5.22
C ASN A 60 28.54 3.40 3.83
N GLN A 61 29.77 3.35 3.31
CA GLN A 61 30.15 4.03 2.06
C GLN A 61 29.31 3.59 0.86
N ALA A 62 29.02 2.29 0.73
CA ALA A 62 28.21 1.75 -0.36
C ALA A 62 26.77 2.26 -0.31
N LEU A 63 26.16 2.34 0.88
CA LEU A 63 24.82 2.89 1.05
C LEU A 63 24.80 4.40 0.76
N PHE A 64 25.79 5.13 1.28
CA PHE A 64 25.93 6.57 1.05
C PHE A 64 26.09 6.90 -0.44
N ALA A 65 26.85 6.12 -1.20
CA ALA A 65 27.01 6.31 -2.63
C ALA A 65 25.68 6.26 -3.41
N LEU A 66 24.68 5.54 -2.90
CA LEU A 66 23.36 5.42 -3.53
C LEU A 66 22.40 6.53 -3.08
N ILE A 67 22.31 6.79 -1.77
CA ILE A 67 21.27 7.67 -1.22
C ILE A 67 21.74 9.10 -0.95
N GLY A 68 23.05 9.31 -0.76
CA GLY A 68 23.64 10.60 -0.42
C GLY A 68 22.97 11.26 0.80
N TYR A 69 22.82 12.58 0.75
CA TYR A 69 22.17 13.37 1.81
C TYR A 69 20.66 13.57 1.60
N ARG A 70 20.01 12.77 0.75
CA ARG A 70 18.59 12.95 0.37
C ARG A 70 17.63 12.93 1.57
N TYR A 71 17.98 12.20 2.62
CA TYR A 71 17.18 12.06 3.83
C TYR A 71 17.73 12.86 5.03
N GLY A 72 18.64 13.81 4.76
CA GLY A 72 19.29 14.65 5.77
C GLY A 72 20.74 14.24 6.05
N GLY A 73 21.31 14.79 7.12
CA GLY A 73 22.72 14.62 7.49
C GLY A 73 23.42 15.95 7.74
N ASN A 74 24.73 15.90 7.94
CA ASN A 74 25.56 17.08 8.19
C ASN A 74 26.44 17.48 6.99
N ASN A 75 26.19 16.91 5.81
CA ASN A 75 26.96 17.12 4.58
C ASN A 75 28.48 16.86 4.70
N ALA A 76 28.92 16.12 5.72
CA ALA A 76 30.32 15.80 5.96
C ALA A 76 30.50 14.30 6.24
N ASP A 77 30.34 13.90 7.50
CA ASP A 77 30.62 12.55 7.98
C ASP A 77 29.35 11.73 8.27
N LEU A 78 28.18 12.36 8.33
CA LEU A 78 26.90 11.75 8.70
C LEU A 78 25.83 12.00 7.64
N PHE A 79 25.16 10.93 7.22
CA PHE A 79 24.01 10.99 6.30
C PHE A 79 22.76 10.40 6.96
N GLY A 80 21.58 10.93 6.62
CA GLY A 80 20.30 10.44 7.10
C GLY A 80 19.77 9.25 6.30
N ILE A 81 18.99 8.39 6.95
CA ILE A 81 18.22 7.31 6.29
C ILE A 81 16.73 7.67 6.22
N PRO A 82 15.90 6.94 5.44
CA PRO A 82 14.45 7.16 5.41
C PRO A 82 13.79 7.00 6.78
N ASP A 83 12.75 7.81 7.05
CA ASP A 83 11.86 7.64 8.21
C ASP A 83 10.49 7.16 7.72
N LEU A 84 10.18 5.88 7.99
CA LEU A 84 8.94 5.23 7.58
C LEU A 84 7.96 5.00 8.75
N ARG A 85 8.25 5.54 9.94
CA ARG A 85 7.33 5.42 11.08
C ARG A 85 6.05 6.20 10.79
N GLY A 86 4.91 5.49 10.79
CA GLY A 86 3.61 6.07 10.43
C GLY A 86 3.47 6.44 8.95
N ARG A 87 4.34 5.92 8.07
CA ARG A 87 4.35 6.26 6.63
C ARG A 87 4.48 5.01 5.77
N ALA A 88 3.90 5.05 4.57
CA ALA A 88 4.11 4.06 3.53
C ALA A 88 5.08 4.61 2.47
N ALA A 89 5.93 3.75 1.92
CA ALA A 89 6.72 4.08 0.75
C ALA A 89 5.83 4.14 -0.50
N ILE A 90 6.00 5.17 -1.33
CA ILE A 90 5.28 5.36 -2.59
C ILE A 90 6.28 5.58 -3.73
N GLY A 91 5.82 5.36 -4.97
CA GLY A 91 6.62 5.61 -6.16
C GLY A 91 6.99 7.09 -6.31
N SER A 92 8.24 7.36 -6.71
CA SER A 92 8.70 8.71 -7.04
C SER A 92 8.45 9.06 -8.51
N GLY A 93 8.39 10.36 -8.80
CA GLY A 93 8.31 10.92 -10.15
C GLY A 93 6.93 11.50 -10.49
N THR A 94 6.73 11.73 -11.79
CA THR A 94 5.49 12.28 -12.36
C THR A 94 4.73 11.19 -13.09
N GLY A 95 3.59 10.77 -12.54
CA GLY A 95 2.61 9.94 -13.26
C GLY A 95 1.46 10.79 -13.81
N PRO A 96 0.78 10.37 -14.88
CA PRO A 96 -0.42 11.05 -15.38
C PRO A 96 -1.47 11.21 -14.28
N GLY A 97 -1.90 12.44 -14.01
CA GLY A 97 -2.87 12.74 -12.95
C GLY A 97 -2.32 12.65 -11.51
N LEU A 98 -1.01 12.44 -11.33
CA LEU A 98 -0.36 12.38 -10.02
C LEU A 98 0.50 13.63 -9.79
N ALA A 99 0.67 13.99 -8.52
CA ALA A 99 1.65 15.00 -8.13
C ALA A 99 3.08 14.50 -8.38
N ASN A 100 4.00 15.41 -8.71
CA ASN A 100 5.42 15.08 -8.79
C ASN A 100 5.97 14.80 -7.38
N ILE A 101 6.41 13.56 -7.12
CA ILE A 101 7.01 13.17 -5.85
C ILE A 101 8.52 12.98 -6.01
N ALA A 102 9.32 13.90 -5.47
CA ALA A 102 10.77 13.75 -5.43
C ALA A 102 11.20 12.63 -4.46
N ILE A 103 12.25 11.89 -4.80
CA ILE A 103 12.86 10.91 -3.89
C ILE A 103 13.34 11.64 -2.62
N GLY A 104 12.96 11.14 -1.45
CA GLY A 104 13.27 11.75 -0.15
C GLY A 104 12.20 12.73 0.35
N ALA A 105 11.21 13.09 -0.48
CA ALA A 105 10.12 13.95 -0.05
C ALA A 105 9.25 13.26 1.01
N LYS A 106 8.99 13.95 2.13
CA LYS A 106 8.03 13.51 3.15
C LYS A 106 6.65 14.04 2.77
N VAL A 107 5.82 13.18 2.20
CA VAL A 107 4.45 13.50 1.77
C VAL A 107 3.41 12.70 2.57
N GLY A 108 2.14 13.09 2.43
CA GLY A 108 1.03 12.51 3.18
C GLY A 108 0.87 13.11 4.59
N GLN A 109 -0.25 12.76 5.22
CA GLN A 109 -0.62 13.15 6.59
C GLN A 109 -1.03 11.88 7.34
N GLN A 110 -0.53 11.68 8.56
CA GLN A 110 -0.93 10.54 9.40
C GLN A 110 -2.33 10.76 9.98
N GLU A 111 -2.65 12.00 10.32
CA GLU A 111 -3.96 12.43 10.80
C GLU A 111 -4.38 13.66 9.98
N LEU A 112 -5.62 13.63 9.49
CA LEU A 112 -6.21 14.75 8.76
C LEU A 112 -7.58 15.04 9.38
N LEU A 113 -7.72 16.21 10.01
CA LEU A 113 -9.03 16.70 10.39
C LEU A 113 -9.82 17.04 9.13
N LEU A 114 -10.93 16.34 8.93
CA LEU A 114 -11.83 16.54 7.80
C LEU A 114 -12.71 17.75 8.11
N SER A 115 -12.42 18.88 7.45
CA SER A 115 -13.36 20.01 7.44
C SER A 115 -14.44 19.80 6.37
N ALA A 116 -15.59 20.45 6.54
CA ALA A 116 -16.66 20.48 5.53
C ALA A 116 -16.19 21.05 4.17
N ALA A 117 -15.09 21.82 4.14
CA ALA A 117 -14.49 22.30 2.89
C ALA A 117 -13.69 21.22 2.15
N GLN A 118 -13.09 20.26 2.87
CA GLN A 118 -12.28 19.17 2.30
C GLN A 118 -13.13 17.97 1.89
N VAL A 119 -14.23 17.73 2.62
CA VAL A 119 -15.28 16.79 2.22
C VAL A 119 -16.59 17.55 2.33
N PRO A 120 -17.07 18.17 1.23
CA PRO A 120 -18.42 18.66 1.18
C PRO A 120 -19.35 17.46 1.41
N LEU A 121 -19.85 17.32 2.64
CA LEU A 121 -20.85 16.32 2.96
C LEU A 121 -22.13 16.77 2.26
N GLN A 122 -22.34 16.26 1.06
CA GLN A 122 -23.66 16.35 0.42
C GLN A 122 -24.67 15.70 1.38
N PRO A 123 -25.84 16.31 1.62
CA PRO A 123 -26.87 15.70 2.43
C PRO A 123 -27.20 14.32 1.85
N HIS A 124 -27.00 13.26 2.64
CA HIS A 124 -27.53 11.96 2.28
C HIS A 124 -28.99 11.96 2.72
N THR A 125 -29.90 12.00 1.75
CA THR A 125 -31.34 11.99 2.01
C THR A 125 -31.92 10.66 1.55
N HIS A 126 -32.83 10.13 2.35
CA HIS A 126 -33.60 8.93 2.00
C HIS A 126 -35.07 9.23 2.22
N THR A 127 -35.91 8.83 1.27
CA THR A 127 -37.36 8.90 1.44
C THR A 127 -37.82 7.78 2.36
N ALA A 128 -38.45 8.13 3.48
CA ALA A 128 -39.13 7.16 4.34
C ALA A 128 -40.55 6.92 3.80
N THR A 129 -40.88 5.65 3.53
CA THR A 129 -42.22 5.23 3.11
C THR A 129 -42.87 4.44 4.23
N PHE A 130 -43.99 4.94 4.75
CA PHE A 130 -44.78 4.26 5.76
C PHE A 130 -46.01 3.64 5.11
N THR A 131 -46.26 2.36 5.38
CA THR A 131 -47.49 1.67 4.96
C THR A 131 -48.27 1.28 6.22
N GLY A 132 -49.30 2.06 6.57
CA GLY A 132 -50.14 1.77 7.74
C GLY A 132 -51.12 0.64 7.48
N THR A 133 -51.22 -0.33 8.40
CA THR A 133 -52.10 -1.52 8.27
C THR A 133 -53.42 -1.41 9.07
N GLY A 134 -53.77 -0.21 9.58
CA GLY A 134 -54.95 -0.01 10.45
C GLY A 134 -56.07 0.80 9.81
N GLY A 135 -57.27 0.20 9.69
CA GLY A 135 -58.58 0.86 9.67
C GLY A 135 -58.91 1.83 8.53
N GLY A 136 -59.16 1.30 7.32
CA GLY A 136 -59.80 2.02 6.22
C GLY A 136 -58.84 2.85 5.35
N SER A 137 -58.42 2.26 4.23
CA SER A 137 -57.54 2.84 3.20
C SER A 137 -56.09 3.12 3.67
N GLY A 138 -55.26 2.06 3.70
CA GLY A 138 -53.81 2.17 3.89
C GLY A 138 -53.17 2.94 2.73
N GLY A 139 -52.99 4.25 2.91
CA GLY A 139 -52.24 5.10 2.00
C GLY A 139 -50.74 5.03 2.28
N SER A 140 -49.93 4.95 1.23
CA SER A 140 -48.48 5.15 1.32
C SER A 140 -48.21 6.65 1.48
N THR A 141 -47.64 7.05 2.62
CA THR A 141 -47.23 8.44 2.85
C THR A 141 -45.71 8.55 2.71
N THR A 142 -45.27 9.38 1.76
CA THR A 142 -43.86 9.75 1.61
C THR A 142 -43.61 11.03 2.41
N VAL A 143 -42.76 10.95 3.43
CA VAL A 143 -42.38 12.13 4.22
C VAL A 143 -41.00 12.60 3.72
N PRO A 144 -40.88 13.76 3.06
CA PRO A 144 -39.59 14.28 2.65
C PRO A 144 -38.77 14.72 3.88
N PHE A 145 -37.52 14.30 3.95
CA PHE A 145 -36.57 14.81 4.96
C PHE A 145 -36.21 16.27 4.60
N THR A 146 -36.45 17.19 5.53
CA THR A 146 -36.17 18.64 5.35
C THR A 146 -34.99 19.09 6.21
N GLY A 147 -33.98 18.25 6.37
CA GLY A 147 -32.72 18.59 7.05
C GLY A 147 -31.61 18.97 6.08
#